data_AF-A0A4E0RUH4-F1
#
_entry.id   AF-A0A4E0RUH4-F1
#
_cell.length_a   1.000
_cell.length_b   1.000
_cell.length_c   1.000
_cell.angle_alpha   90.00
_cell.angle_beta   90.00
_cell.angle_gamma   90.00
#
_symmetry.space_group_name_H-M   'P 1'
#
loop_
_entity.id
_entity.type
_entity.pdbx_description
1 polymer ?
#
loop_
_entity_poly.entity_id
_entity_poly.type
_entity_poly.pdbx_seq_one_letter_code
_entity_poly.pdbx_strand_id
1 'polypeptide(L)'
;MITYFSFALCFRIVDALFHFLLVWYYCTLTIRERILIANGSRIKGWWNIYHFISTACAGIMLIWPHSRSYDEFRNQFMLFSFYLNIVHCIQYRYQVGCLYKLRALGDRHPMDVTVDGFMSWMFRHLKFILPFLFCAYGLELFNAYRLYTISKEPYCHEWQVLAVSIIYFIISMGNIITVCRVIRQKMFLPPPNVVRFQLSRKYSFARPQIAQVELAATYRRHQEERDNHQENHMEAAHTEAVIPEDAAVFTSEEGKKKS
;
A
#
# COMPACT_ATOMS: atom_id res chain seq x y z
N MET A 1 17.33 -17.63 -10.10
CA MET A 1 17.89 -18.52 -11.14
C MET A 1 19.41 -18.60 -11.05
N ILE A 2 20.15 -17.49 -11.17
CA ILE A 2 21.63 -17.48 -11.12
C ILE A 2 22.19 -17.97 -9.78
N THR A 3 21.59 -17.60 -8.65
CA THR A 3 22.00 -18.09 -7.32
C THR A 3 21.87 -19.61 -7.17
N TYR A 4 20.79 -20.18 -7.71
CA TYR A 4 20.57 -21.64 -7.70
C TYR A 4 21.60 -22.36 -8.59
N PHE A 5 21.89 -21.79 -9.76
CA PHE A 5 22.90 -22.30 -10.67
C PHE A 5 24.33 -22.24 -10.08
N SER A 6 24.66 -21.15 -9.40
CA SER A 6 25.94 -20.97 -8.68
C SER A 6 26.07 -21.96 -7.51
N PHE A 7 24.97 -22.24 -6.80
CA PHE A 7 24.93 -23.26 -5.76
C PHE A 7 25.09 -24.69 -6.32
N ALA A 8 24.45 -24.99 -7.45
CA ALA A 8 24.43 -26.33 -8.04
C ALA A 8 25.72 -26.68 -8.81
N LEU A 9 26.40 -25.70 -9.41
CA LEU A 9 27.52 -25.97 -10.30
C LEU A 9 28.91 -25.69 -9.72
N CYS A 10 29.01 -25.03 -8.55
CA CYS A 10 30.28 -24.73 -7.86
C CYS A 10 31.42 -24.21 -8.75
N PHE A 11 31.09 -23.58 -9.89
CA PHE A 11 32.09 -23.07 -10.82
C PHE A 11 32.46 -21.63 -10.44
N ARG A 12 33.76 -21.40 -10.25
CA ARG A 12 34.37 -20.10 -9.93
C ARG A 12 33.88 -18.94 -10.80
N ILE A 13 33.70 -19.19 -12.08
CA ILE A 13 33.26 -18.17 -13.05
C ILE A 13 31.83 -17.73 -12.73
N VAL A 14 30.97 -18.67 -12.33
CA VAL A 14 29.58 -18.38 -12.00
C VAL A 14 29.48 -17.57 -10.70
N ASP A 15 30.30 -17.89 -9.69
CA ASP A 15 30.37 -17.10 -8.45
C ASP A 15 30.89 -15.69 -8.70
N ALA A 16 31.94 -15.53 -9.50
CA ALA A 16 32.48 -14.21 -9.85
C ALA A 16 31.46 -13.38 -10.65
N LEU A 17 30.77 -13.99 -11.62
CA LEU A 17 29.68 -13.36 -12.36
C LEU A 17 28.52 -12.98 -11.43
N PHE A 18 28.18 -13.80 -10.44
CA PHE A 18 27.13 -13.51 -9.47
C PHE A 18 27.49 -12.28 -8.61
N HIS A 19 28.71 -12.20 -8.08
CA HIS A 19 29.17 -11.04 -7.32
C HIS A 19 29.24 -9.78 -8.20
N PHE A 20 29.70 -9.90 -9.45
CA PHE A 20 29.68 -8.79 -10.40
C PHE A 20 28.25 -8.29 -10.67
N LEU A 21 27.30 -9.21 -10.87
CA LEU A 21 25.90 -8.86 -11.06
C LEU A 21 25.27 -8.23 -9.80
N LEU A 22 25.68 -8.64 -8.60
CA LEU A 22 25.25 -7.99 -7.36
C LEU A 22 25.74 -6.54 -7.29
N VAL A 23 27.01 -6.29 -7.62
CA VAL A 23 27.56 -4.92 -7.68
C VAL A 23 26.78 -4.08 -8.70
N TRP A 24 26.58 -4.62 -9.90
CA TRP A 24 25.80 -3.97 -10.95
C TRP A 24 24.37 -3.63 -10.49
N TYR A 25 23.69 -4.59 -9.86
CA TYR A 25 22.33 -4.44 -9.38
C TYR A 25 22.21 -3.34 -8.31
N TYR A 26 23.06 -3.37 -7.28
CA TYR A 26 23.01 -2.35 -6.22
C TYR A 26 23.46 -0.96 -6.69
N CYS A 27 24.40 -0.89 -7.63
CA CYS A 27 24.77 0.36 -8.28
C CYS A 27 23.57 0.95 -9.05
N THR A 28 22.88 0.13 -9.85
CA THR A 28 21.70 0.56 -10.62
C THR A 28 20.57 1.04 -9.71
N LEU A 29 20.32 0.32 -8.60
CA LEU A 29 19.34 0.75 -7.60
C LEU A 29 19.70 2.10 -6.99
N THR A 30 20.99 2.31 -6.67
CA THR A 30 21.47 3.58 -6.11
C THR A 30 21.21 4.73 -7.10
N ILE A 31 21.57 4.56 -8.37
CA ILE A 31 21.32 5.58 -9.42
C ILE A 31 19.83 5.88 -9.54
N ARG A 32 18.98 4.84 -9.63
CA ARG A 32 17.53 4.98 -9.72
C ARG A 32 16.97 5.76 -8.53
N GLU A 33 17.39 5.42 -7.31
CA GLU A 33 16.96 6.08 -6.08
C GLU A 33 17.33 7.56 -6.08
N ARG A 34 18.54 7.91 -6.56
CA ARG A 34 18.98 9.31 -6.66
C ARG A 34 18.17 10.12 -7.67
N ILE A 35 17.84 9.54 -8.82
CA ILE A 35 16.97 10.18 -9.81
C ILE A 35 15.59 10.44 -9.21
N LEU A 36 15.03 9.48 -8.47
CA LEU A 36 13.74 9.65 -7.80
C LEU A 36 13.76 10.76 -6.74
N ILE A 37 14.85 10.87 -5.96
CA ILE A 37 15.03 11.94 -4.98
C ILE A 37 15.14 13.31 -5.68
N ALA A 38 15.91 13.39 -6.77
CA ALA A 38 16.04 14.62 -7.57
C ALA A 38 14.70 15.06 -8.19
N ASN A 39 13.85 14.10 -8.55
CA ASN A 39 12.48 14.34 -9.03
C ASN A 39 11.45 14.62 -7.90
N GLY A 40 11.91 14.78 -6.64
CA GLY A 40 11.07 15.18 -5.51
C GLY A 40 10.47 14.03 -4.69
N SER A 41 10.88 12.79 -4.91
CA SER A 41 10.41 11.64 -4.11
C SER A 41 10.95 11.70 -2.68
N ARG A 42 10.04 11.62 -1.70
CA ARG A 42 10.37 11.62 -0.26
C ARG A 42 10.69 10.21 0.24
N ILE A 43 11.84 9.67 -0.17
CA ILE A 43 12.33 8.36 0.27
C ILE A 43 13.07 8.49 1.61
N LYS A 44 12.95 7.50 2.50
CA LYS A 44 13.64 7.52 3.80
C LYS A 44 15.14 7.37 3.58
N GLY A 45 15.92 8.29 4.14
CA GLY A 45 17.39 8.35 3.95
C GLY A 45 18.15 7.08 4.32
N TRP A 46 17.65 6.28 5.28
CA TRP A 46 18.26 4.99 5.63
C TRP A 46 18.39 4.04 4.44
N TRP A 47 17.35 3.92 3.60
CA TRP A 47 17.36 2.99 2.46
C TRP A 47 18.37 3.39 1.39
N ASN A 48 18.51 4.69 1.14
CA ASN A 48 19.53 5.21 0.25
C ASN A 48 20.96 4.96 0.78
N ILE A 49 21.19 5.12 2.09
CA ILE A 49 22.49 4.79 2.72
C ILE A 49 22.74 3.28 2.65
N TYR A 50 21.73 2.46 2.91
CA TYR A 50 21.79 1.00 2.81
C TYR A 50 22.25 0.56 1.41
N HIS A 51 21.62 1.06 0.34
CA HIS A 51 22.01 0.70 -1.04
C HIS A 51 23.46 1.06 -1.36
N PHE A 52 23.94 2.20 -0.85
CA PHE A 52 25.34 2.60 -1.01
C PHE A 52 26.30 1.65 -0.29
N ILE A 53 26.02 1.34 0.98
CA ILE A 53 26.83 0.41 1.78
C ILE A 53 26.80 -1.00 1.16
N SER A 54 25.65 -1.48 0.69
CA SER A 54 25.52 -2.78 0.01
C SER A 54 26.31 -2.84 -1.30
N THR A 55 26.40 -1.74 -2.05
CA THR A 55 27.24 -1.67 -3.26
C THR A 55 28.72 -1.82 -2.90
N ALA A 56 29.18 -1.11 -1.86
CA ALA A 56 30.55 -1.23 -1.37
C ALA A 56 30.85 -2.66 -0.86
N CYS A 57 29.92 -3.25 -0.10
CA CYS A 57 30.02 -4.62 0.38
C CYS A 57 30.16 -5.64 -0.76
N ALA A 58 29.31 -5.55 -1.78
CA ALA A 58 29.37 -6.40 -2.96
C ALA A 58 30.70 -6.24 -3.71
N GLY A 59 31.26 -5.03 -3.76
CA GLY A 59 32.58 -4.78 -4.33
C GLY A 59 33.72 -5.44 -3.55
N ILE A 60 33.68 -5.38 -2.21
CA ILE A 60 34.66 -6.05 -1.35
C ILE A 60 34.58 -7.58 -1.52
N MET A 61 33.36 -8.13 -1.58
CA MET A 61 33.13 -9.56 -1.83
C MET A 61 33.63 -10.00 -3.22
N LEU A 62 33.57 -9.13 -4.23
CA LEU A 62 34.09 -9.41 -5.58
C LEU A 62 35.63 -9.46 -5.63
N ILE A 63 36.31 -8.63 -4.82
CA ILE A 63 37.78 -8.55 -4.77
C ILE A 63 38.36 -9.64 -3.86
N TRP A 64 37.54 -10.30 -3.04
CA TRP A 64 37.98 -11.33 -2.12
C TRP A 64 38.63 -12.50 -2.88
N PRO A 65 39.94 -12.76 -2.69
CA PRO A 65 40.63 -13.83 -3.38
C PRO A 65 40.19 -15.21 -2.85
N HIS A 66 40.53 -16.26 -3.61
CA HIS A 66 40.18 -17.62 -3.21
C HIS A 66 41.02 -18.04 -2.01
N SER A 67 40.35 -18.21 -0.87
CA SER A 67 40.95 -18.66 0.38
C SER A 67 40.05 -19.64 1.09
N ARG A 68 40.63 -20.32 2.09
CA ARG A 68 39.88 -21.21 2.97
C ARG A 68 38.73 -20.48 3.67
N SER A 69 38.93 -19.21 4.04
CA SER A 69 37.89 -18.36 4.65
C SER A 69 36.70 -18.13 3.71
N TYR A 70 36.99 -17.91 2.42
CA TYR A 70 35.94 -17.72 1.41
C TYR A 70 35.12 -19.01 1.21
N ASP A 71 35.79 -20.16 1.10
CA ASP A 71 35.10 -21.44 0.86
C ASP A 71 34.19 -21.85 2.03
N GLU A 72 34.62 -21.60 3.27
CA GLU A 72 33.81 -21.86 4.46
C GLU A 72 32.57 -20.95 4.53
N PHE A 73 32.68 -19.69 4.10
CA PHE A 73 31.56 -18.74 4.11
C PHE A 73 30.64 -18.86 2.90
N ARG A 74 31.16 -19.31 1.75
CA ARG A 74 30.47 -19.35 0.46
C ARG A 74 29.08 -19.98 0.54
N ASN A 75 28.97 -21.19 1.10
CA ASN A 75 27.69 -21.91 1.13
C ASN A 75 26.64 -21.17 1.97
N GLN A 76 27.05 -20.53 3.06
CA GLN A 76 26.16 -19.72 3.89
C GLN A 76 25.70 -18.46 3.14
N PHE A 77 26.62 -17.77 2.47
CA PHE A 77 26.31 -16.61 1.65
C PHE A 77 25.35 -16.94 0.50
N MET A 78 25.52 -18.09 -0.15
CA MET A 78 24.64 -18.54 -1.23
C MET A 78 23.23 -18.84 -0.74
N LEU A 79 23.09 -19.52 0.40
CA LEU A 79 21.79 -19.79 1.02
C LEU A 79 21.10 -18.49 1.45
N PHE A 80 21.86 -17.57 2.07
CA PHE A 80 21.37 -16.26 2.46
C PHE A 80 20.93 -15.43 1.24
N SER A 81 21.73 -15.41 0.17
CA SER A 81 21.39 -14.73 -1.08
C SER A 81 20.11 -15.27 -1.70
N PHE A 82 19.93 -16.59 -1.69
CA PHE A 82 18.69 -17.21 -2.18
C PHE A 82 17.49 -16.76 -1.35
N TYR A 83 17.62 -16.79 -0.02
CA TYR A 83 16.59 -16.31 0.89
C TYR A 83 16.24 -14.83 0.65
N LEU A 84 17.26 -13.96 0.51
CA LEU A 84 17.07 -12.54 0.20
C LEU A 84 16.30 -12.32 -1.12
N ASN A 85 16.58 -13.10 -2.16
CA ASN A 85 15.83 -13.00 -3.41
C ASN A 85 14.33 -13.30 -3.22
N ILE A 86 13.98 -14.29 -2.38
CA ILE A 86 12.58 -14.57 -2.04
C ILE A 86 11.96 -13.38 -1.31
N VAL A 87 12.65 -12.85 -0.30
CA VAL A 87 12.16 -11.70 0.48
C VAL A 87 11.99 -10.47 -0.40
N HIS A 88 12.94 -10.18 -1.30
CA HIS A 88 12.84 -9.09 -2.27
C HIS A 88 11.64 -9.26 -3.21
N CYS A 89 11.36 -10.46 -3.71
CA CYS A 89 10.17 -10.71 -4.52
C CYS A 89 8.88 -10.39 -3.74
N ILE A 90 8.78 -10.83 -2.48
CA ILE A 90 7.62 -10.54 -1.62
C ILE A 90 7.50 -9.02 -1.37
N GLN A 91 8.60 -8.34 -1.05
CA GLN A 91 8.63 -6.90 -0.82
C GLN A 91 8.27 -6.10 -2.07
N TYR A 92 8.77 -6.50 -3.24
CA TYR A 92 8.47 -5.86 -4.52
C TYR A 92 6.96 -5.93 -4.80
N ARG A 93 6.37 -7.12 -4.73
CA ARG A 93 4.93 -7.30 -4.95
C ARG A 93 4.11 -6.48 -3.95
N TYR A 94 4.60 -6.32 -2.72
CA TYR A 94 3.93 -5.53 -1.70
C TYR A 94 3.99 -4.03 -1.97
N GLN A 95 5.17 -3.52 -2.35
CA GLN A 95 5.38 -2.11 -2.67
C GLN A 95 4.52 -1.68 -3.87
N VAL A 96 4.48 -2.49 -4.93
CA VAL A 96 3.61 -2.27 -6.10
C VAL A 96 2.14 -2.24 -5.68
N GLY A 97 1.73 -3.15 -4.79
CA GLY A 97 0.36 -3.17 -4.27
C GLY A 97 -0.02 -1.94 -3.44
N CYS A 98 0.86 -1.49 -2.54
CA CYS A 98 0.63 -0.27 -1.77
C CYS A 98 0.51 0.96 -2.68
N LEU A 99 1.33 1.02 -3.73
CA LEU A 99 1.36 2.12 -4.67
C LEU A 99 0.05 2.26 -5.45
N TYR A 100 -0.47 1.14 -5.96
CA TYR A 100 -1.77 1.10 -6.64
C TYR A 100 -2.91 1.60 -5.75
N LYS A 101 -2.94 1.19 -4.48
CA LYS A 101 -3.96 1.65 -3.53
C LYS A 101 -3.90 3.16 -3.32
N LEU A 102 -2.71 3.74 -3.21
CA LEU A 102 -2.54 5.19 -3.06
C LEU A 102 -3.00 5.95 -4.31
N ARG A 103 -2.75 5.41 -5.51
CA ARG A 103 -3.23 5.99 -6.78
C ARG A 103 -4.75 5.91 -6.92
N ALA A 104 -5.37 4.77 -6.56
CA ALA A 104 -6.83 4.61 -6.57
C ALA A 104 -7.54 5.53 -5.57
N LEU A 105 -6.86 5.94 -4.49
CA LEU A 105 -7.37 6.92 -3.52
C LEU A 105 -7.19 8.38 -3.98
N GLY A 106 -6.48 8.62 -5.09
CA GLY A 106 -6.21 9.93 -5.66
C GLY A 106 -5.06 10.70 -5.00
N ASP A 107 -4.20 10.02 -4.23
CA ASP A 107 -3.23 10.64 -3.32
C ASP A 107 -1.78 10.64 -3.87
N ARG A 108 -1.55 10.27 -5.15
CA ARG A 108 -0.20 10.21 -5.76
C ARG A 108 -0.09 10.64 -7.23
N HIS A 109 1.07 11.23 -7.54
CA HIS A 109 1.50 11.80 -8.83
C HIS A 109 1.67 10.72 -9.94
N PRO A 110 1.53 11.08 -11.23
CA PRO A 110 1.47 10.13 -12.34
C PRO A 110 2.76 9.36 -12.66
N MET A 111 3.91 9.70 -12.06
CA MET A 111 5.24 9.16 -12.41
C MET A 111 5.57 7.77 -11.82
N ASP A 112 4.65 7.20 -11.04
CA ASP A 112 4.82 5.90 -10.41
C ASP A 112 4.43 4.76 -11.40
N VAL A 113 5.44 4.07 -11.97
CA VAL A 113 5.27 3.00 -12.98
C VAL A 113 4.70 1.73 -12.35
N THR A 114 3.56 1.27 -12.86
CA THR A 114 2.90 0.00 -12.49
C THR A 114 3.05 -1.01 -13.63
N VAL A 115 3.38 -2.27 -13.29
CA VAL A 115 3.15 -3.42 -14.19
C VAL A 115 1.93 -4.17 -13.67
N ASP A 116 0.99 -4.49 -14.56
CA ASP A 116 -0.26 -5.20 -14.28
C ASP A 116 -0.03 -6.64 -13.84
N GLY A 117 -0.70 -7.06 -12.75
CA GLY A 117 -0.63 -8.43 -12.24
C GLY A 117 -1.03 -8.57 -10.77
N PHE A 118 -2.28 -8.26 -10.43
CA PHE A 118 -2.78 -8.27 -9.06
C PHE A 118 -3.27 -9.65 -8.61
N MET A 119 -2.56 -10.27 -7.65
CA MET A 119 -3.12 -11.34 -6.80
C MET A 119 -3.69 -10.71 -5.53
N SER A 120 -5.03 -10.73 -5.39
CA SER A 120 -5.83 -10.09 -4.34
C SER A 120 -5.51 -10.56 -2.90
N TRP A 121 -4.78 -11.67 -2.75
CA TRP A 121 -4.53 -12.34 -1.47
C TRP A 121 -3.54 -11.59 -0.55
N MET A 122 -2.58 -10.84 -1.10
CA MET A 122 -1.44 -10.31 -0.32
C MET A 122 -1.72 -9.00 0.44
N PHE A 123 -2.98 -8.57 0.52
CA PHE A 123 -3.31 -7.18 0.88
C PHE A 123 -3.68 -6.92 2.34
N ARG A 124 -3.86 -7.94 3.17
CA ARG A 124 -4.51 -7.65 4.46
C ARG A 124 -3.57 -7.13 5.55
N HIS A 125 -2.29 -7.48 5.61
CA HIS A 125 -1.45 -7.03 6.73
C HIS A 125 0.04 -6.87 6.39
N LEU A 126 0.61 -5.67 6.65
CA LEU A 126 2.08 -5.47 6.76
C LEU A 126 2.72 -6.49 7.73
N LYS A 127 1.94 -6.97 8.71
CA LYS A 127 2.35 -8.04 9.64
C LYS A 127 2.72 -9.34 8.93
N PHE A 128 2.26 -9.60 7.71
CA PHE A 128 2.62 -10.81 6.95
C PHE A 128 4.07 -10.77 6.44
N ILE A 129 4.56 -9.61 6.03
CA ILE A 129 5.91 -9.45 5.46
C ILE A 129 6.96 -9.29 6.57
N LEU A 130 6.54 -8.68 7.68
CA LEU A 130 7.37 -8.43 8.84
C LEU A 130 8.15 -9.66 9.35
N PRO A 131 7.58 -10.88 9.52
CA PRO A 131 8.32 -12.04 10.00
C PRO A 131 9.41 -12.49 9.02
N PHE A 132 9.15 -12.48 7.71
CA PHE A 132 10.17 -12.77 6.70
C PHE A 132 11.30 -11.74 6.75
N LEU A 133 10.95 -10.47 6.96
CA LEU A 133 11.94 -9.40 7.05
C LEU A 133 12.79 -9.50 8.33
N PHE A 134 12.17 -9.85 9.45
CA PHE A 134 12.86 -10.07 10.72
C PHE A 134 13.83 -11.26 10.62
N CYS A 135 13.39 -12.35 9.99
CA CYS A 135 14.25 -13.51 9.73
C CYS A 135 15.42 -13.14 8.80
N ALA A 136 15.19 -12.34 7.75
CA ALA A 136 16.27 -11.83 6.89
C ALA A 136 17.35 -11.09 7.68
N TYR A 137 16.94 -10.16 8.56
CA TYR A 137 17.88 -9.36 9.35
C TYR A 137 18.58 -10.17 10.44
N GLY A 138 17.90 -11.17 11.01
CA GLY A 138 18.50 -12.13 11.92
C GLY A 138 19.57 -12.99 11.24
N LEU A 139 19.29 -13.49 10.03
CA LEU A 139 20.28 -14.20 9.21
C LEU A 139 21.45 -13.29 8.80
N GLU A 140 21.17 -12.02 8.53
CA GLU A 140 22.20 -11.01 8.24
C GLU A 140 23.13 -10.79 9.44
N LEU A 141 22.57 -10.72 10.66
CA LEU A 141 23.36 -10.63 11.89
C LEU A 141 24.17 -11.91 12.14
N PHE A 142 23.58 -13.07 11.87
CA PHE A 142 24.25 -14.35 11.98
C PHE A 142 25.45 -14.43 11.03
N ASN A 143 25.30 -13.97 9.78
CA ASN A 143 26.41 -13.88 8.83
C ASN A 143 27.51 -12.95 9.35
N ALA A 144 27.17 -11.79 9.90
CA ALA A 144 28.14 -10.87 10.51
C ALA A 144 28.96 -11.57 11.60
N TYR A 145 28.28 -12.30 12.50
CA TYR A 145 28.92 -13.08 13.56
C TYR A 145 29.80 -14.21 13.02
N ARG A 146 29.33 -14.97 12.03
CA ARG A 146 30.12 -16.06 11.41
C ARG A 146 31.39 -15.53 10.75
N LEU A 147 31.29 -14.45 9.98
CA LEU A 147 32.43 -13.77 9.39
C LEU A 147 33.40 -13.23 10.46
N TYR A 148 32.87 -12.70 11.56
CA TYR A 148 33.70 -12.24 12.68
C TYR A 148 34.51 -13.39 13.28
N THR A 149 33.88 -14.55 13.51
CA THR A 149 34.58 -15.74 13.99
C THR A 149 35.66 -16.21 13.02
N ILE A 150 35.35 -16.28 11.72
CA ILE A 150 36.33 -16.67 10.69
C ILE A 150 37.51 -15.67 10.65
N SER A 151 37.26 -14.38 10.86
CA SER A 151 38.32 -13.36 10.90
C SER A 151 39.30 -13.50 12.06
N LYS A 152 38.97 -14.29 13.09
CA LYS A 152 39.84 -14.56 14.25
C LYS A 152 40.70 -15.81 14.09
N GLU A 153 40.43 -16.60 13.07
CA GLU A 153 41.12 -17.86 12.85
C GLU A 153 42.55 -17.60 12.30
N PRO A 154 43.58 -18.33 12.77
CA PRO A 154 44.99 -18.06 12.45
C PRO A 154 45.36 -18.15 10.96
N TYR A 155 44.55 -18.85 10.14
CA TYR A 155 44.77 -18.91 8.69
C TYR A 155 44.21 -17.71 7.93
N CYS A 156 43.41 -16.85 8.57
CA CYS A 156 42.74 -15.72 7.92
C CYS A 156 43.63 -14.48 7.96
N HIS A 157 44.40 -14.25 6.90
CA HIS A 157 45.20 -13.02 6.72
C HIS A 157 44.47 -11.91 5.93
N GLU A 158 43.24 -12.17 5.50
CA GLU A 158 42.48 -11.31 4.61
C GLU A 158 41.70 -10.25 5.38
N TRP A 159 41.94 -8.98 5.08
CA TRP A 159 41.24 -7.87 5.71
C TRP A 159 39.77 -7.78 5.25
N GLN A 160 39.45 -8.33 4.07
CA GLN A 160 38.12 -8.33 3.48
C GLN A 160 37.09 -9.01 4.40
N VAL A 161 37.47 -10.11 5.06
CA VAL A 161 36.60 -10.88 5.96
C VAL A 161 36.10 -10.00 7.11
N LEU A 162 37.03 -9.27 7.74
CA LEU A 162 36.72 -8.37 8.84
C LEU A 162 35.89 -7.17 8.36
N ALA A 163 36.24 -6.58 7.21
CA ALA A 163 35.48 -5.46 6.65
C ALA A 163 34.02 -5.84 6.34
N VAL A 164 33.79 -6.99 5.70
CA VAL A 164 32.45 -7.49 5.36
C VAL A 164 31.66 -7.84 6.63
N SER A 165 32.30 -8.40 7.66
CA SER A 165 31.68 -8.65 8.97
C SER A 165 31.13 -7.35 9.60
N ILE A 166 31.95 -6.29 9.64
CA ILE A 166 31.56 -5.00 10.20
C ILE A 166 30.41 -4.38 9.39
N ILE A 167 30.47 -4.46 8.06
CA ILE A 167 29.42 -3.94 7.19
C ILE A 167 28.09 -4.67 7.45
N TYR A 168 28.07 -6.00 7.46
CA TYR A 168 26.85 -6.76 7.75
C TYR A 168 26.28 -6.43 9.14
N PHE A 169 27.15 -6.22 10.14
CA PHE A 169 26.70 -5.81 11.47
C PHE A 169 26.01 -4.45 11.46
N ILE A 170 26.62 -3.43 10.84
CA ILE A 170 26.05 -2.08 10.73
C ILE A 170 24.70 -2.13 10.01
N ILE A 171 24.65 -2.86 8.90
CA ILE A 171 23.43 -3.02 8.11
C ILE A 171 22.34 -3.69 8.93
N SER A 172 22.62 -4.84 9.53
CA SER A 172 21.64 -5.61 10.31
C SER A 172 21.10 -4.79 11.48
N MET A 173 21.97 -4.10 12.21
CA MET A 173 21.56 -3.23 13.32
C MET A 173 20.64 -2.11 12.85
N GLY A 174 20.98 -1.42 11.76
CA GLY A 174 20.11 -0.37 11.23
C GLY A 174 18.78 -0.91 10.71
N ASN A 175 18.79 -2.07 10.06
CA ASN A 175 17.59 -2.77 9.60
C ASN A 175 16.66 -3.18 10.76
N ILE A 176 17.22 -3.74 11.84
CA ILE A 176 16.48 -4.06 13.07
C ILE A 176 15.88 -2.79 13.68
N ILE A 177 16.65 -1.71 13.82
CA ILE A 177 16.16 -0.43 14.36
C ILE A 177 15.00 0.11 13.52
N THR A 178 15.09 0.06 12.19
CA THR A 178 14.01 0.55 11.32
C THR A 178 12.73 -0.26 11.46
N VAL A 179 12.83 -1.59 11.56
CA VAL A 179 11.67 -2.47 11.79
C VAL A 179 11.07 -2.25 13.16
N CYS A 180 11.89 -2.17 14.22
CA CYS A 180 11.42 -1.85 15.57
C CYS A 180 10.66 -0.52 15.60
N ARG A 181 11.17 0.52 14.90
CA ARG A 181 10.47 1.80 14.76
C ARG A 181 9.12 1.66 14.06
N VAL A 182 9.02 0.86 12.99
CA VAL A 182 7.77 0.62 12.27
C VAL A 182 6.78 -0.18 13.12
N ILE A 183 7.24 -1.19 13.84
CA ILE A 183 6.43 -1.98 14.77
C ILE A 183 5.87 -1.08 15.87
N ARG A 184 6.75 -0.30 16.52
CA ARG A 184 6.34 0.67 17.54
C ARG A 184 5.33 1.66 16.99
N GLN A 185 5.57 2.22 15.80
CA GLN A 185 4.61 3.13 15.17
C GLN A 185 3.26 2.45 14.93
N LYS A 186 3.23 1.18 14.54
CA LYS A 186 1.97 0.45 14.30
C LYS A 186 1.27 -0.05 15.55
N MET A 187 2.01 -0.25 16.64
CA MET A 187 1.46 -0.67 17.93
C MET A 187 0.95 0.52 18.75
N PHE A 188 1.66 1.66 18.68
CA PHE A 188 1.37 2.84 19.52
C PHE A 188 0.57 3.94 18.81
N LEU A 189 0.43 3.93 17.48
CA LEU A 189 -0.55 4.82 16.83
C LEU A 189 -1.93 4.14 16.80
N PRO A 190 -2.99 4.78 17.34
CA PRO A 190 -4.35 4.32 17.11
C PRO A 190 -4.65 4.31 15.59
N PRO A 191 -5.60 3.47 15.12
CA PRO A 191 -6.02 3.48 13.72
C PRO A 191 -6.34 4.92 13.31
N PRO A 192 -6.00 5.35 12.08
CA PRO A 192 -6.08 6.75 11.74
C PRO A 192 -7.55 7.17 11.70
N ASN A 193 -8.02 7.75 12.81
CA ASN A 193 -9.25 8.53 12.88
C ASN A 193 -9.26 9.63 11.80
N VAL A 194 -8.08 10.01 11.31
CA VAL A 194 -7.86 10.89 10.15
C VAL A 194 -8.39 10.31 8.84
N VAL A 195 -8.32 9.00 8.59
CA VAL A 195 -8.91 8.38 7.39
C VAL A 195 -10.43 8.37 7.48
N ARG A 196 -10.99 8.13 8.67
CA ARG A 196 -12.45 8.25 8.91
C ARG A 196 -12.93 9.69 8.74
N PHE A 197 -12.14 10.67 9.19
CA PHE A 197 -12.44 12.10 9.04
C PHE A 197 -12.29 12.59 7.59
N GLN A 198 -11.27 12.13 6.87
CA GLN A 198 -11.04 12.45 5.45
C GLN A 198 -12.08 11.79 4.54
N LEU A 199 -12.45 10.53 4.78
CA LEU A 199 -13.56 9.86 4.10
C LEU A 199 -14.89 10.57 4.42
N SER A 200 -15.17 10.88 5.69
CA SER A 200 -16.36 11.65 6.08
C SER A 200 -16.45 13.00 5.37
N ARG A 201 -15.33 13.73 5.24
CA ARG A 201 -15.28 15.02 4.51
C ARG A 201 -15.42 14.86 2.99
N LYS A 202 -14.89 13.78 2.41
CA LYS A 202 -14.99 13.47 0.97
C LYS A 202 -16.40 12.98 0.57
N TYR A 203 -17.09 12.27 1.46
CA TYR A 203 -18.50 11.88 1.29
C TYR A 203 -19.50 12.93 1.83
N SER A 204 -19.06 13.93 2.59
CA SER A 204 -19.88 15.10 2.98
C SER A 204 -20.32 15.92 1.76
N PHE A 205 -19.60 15.85 0.64
CA PHE A 205 -19.98 16.48 -0.62
C PHE A 205 -21.12 15.78 -1.36
N ALA A 206 -21.50 14.56 -0.97
CA ALA A 206 -22.69 13.88 -1.50
C ALA A 206 -23.99 14.28 -0.75
N ARG A 207 -23.85 14.89 0.45
CA ARG A 207 -24.97 15.37 1.27
C ARG A 207 -25.79 16.50 0.61
N PRO A 208 -25.19 17.51 -0.07
CA PRO A 208 -25.93 18.51 -0.83
C PRO A 208 -26.76 17.90 -1.96
N GLN A 209 -26.25 16.86 -2.63
CA GLN A 209 -26.91 16.25 -3.77
C GLN A 209 -28.11 15.39 -3.35
N ILE A 210 -27.99 14.64 -2.25
CA ILE A 210 -29.11 13.89 -1.65
C ILE A 210 -30.17 14.86 -1.12
N ALA A 211 -29.76 15.95 -0.45
CA ALA A 211 -30.70 16.96 0.05
C ALA A 211 -31.44 17.69 -1.08
N GLN A 212 -30.80 17.96 -2.22
CA GLN A 212 -31.46 18.55 -3.38
C GLN A 212 -32.44 17.58 -4.05
N VAL A 213 -32.11 16.28 -4.11
CA VAL A 213 -33.02 15.25 -4.64
C VAL A 213 -34.24 15.06 -3.71
N GLU A 214 -34.05 15.05 -2.39
CA GLU A 214 -35.14 15.02 -1.42
C GLU A 214 -36.01 16.28 -1.49
N LEU A 215 -35.41 17.47 -1.58
CA LEU A 215 -36.15 18.72 -1.72
C LEU A 215 -36.96 18.75 -3.03
N ALA A 216 -36.38 18.29 -4.14
CA ALA A 216 -37.07 18.19 -5.43
C ALA A 216 -38.20 17.13 -5.41
N ALA A 217 -38.04 16.05 -4.64
CA ALA A 217 -39.09 15.06 -4.43
C ALA A 217 -40.25 15.61 -3.59
N THR A 218 -39.95 16.38 -2.54
CA THR A 218 -40.96 17.03 -1.70
C THR A 218 -41.73 18.12 -2.46
N TYR A 219 -41.05 18.93 -3.28
CA TYR A 219 -41.70 19.90 -4.17
C TYR A 219 -42.62 19.21 -5.17
N ARG A 220 -42.19 18.09 -5.77
CA ARG A 220 -43.04 17.32 -6.69
C ARG A 220 -44.32 16.80 -6.02
N ARG A 221 -44.23 16.26 -4.80
CA ARG A 221 -45.41 15.80 -4.06
C ARG A 221 -46.39 16.94 -3.78
N HIS A 222 -45.90 18.10 -3.35
CA HIS A 222 -46.78 19.25 -3.13
C HIS A 222 -47.42 19.76 -4.42
N GLN A 223 -46.73 19.64 -5.55
CA GLN A 223 -47.29 20.02 -6.84
C GLN A 223 -48.38 19.04 -7.28
N GLU A 224 -48.15 17.73 -7.15
CA GLU A 224 -49.16 16.68 -7.37
C GLU A 224 -50.38 16.85 -6.44
N GLU A 225 -50.18 17.21 -5.17
CA GLU A 225 -51.27 17.52 -4.24
C GLU A 225 -52.09 18.74 -4.68
N ARG A 226 -51.44 19.80 -5.19
CA ARG A 226 -52.15 20.99 -5.70
C ARG A 226 -52.90 20.70 -6.98
N ASP A 227 -52.31 19.93 -7.90
CA ASP A 227 -52.93 19.57 -9.17
C ASP A 227 -54.16 18.69 -8.91
N ASN A 228 -54.06 17.68 -8.04
CA ASN A 228 -55.21 16.88 -7.60
C ASN A 228 -56.29 17.71 -6.91
N HIS A 229 -55.91 18.70 -6.08
CA HIS A 229 -56.88 19.57 -5.42
C HIS A 229 -57.62 20.45 -6.43
N GLN A 230 -56.91 20.94 -7.46
CA GLN A 230 -57.48 21.77 -8.51
C GLN A 230 -58.36 20.95 -9.46
N GLU A 231 -57.99 19.71 -9.77
CA GLU A 231 -58.82 18.76 -10.52
C GLU A 231 -60.11 18.42 -9.76
N ASN A 232 -60.01 18.10 -8.46
CA ASN A 232 -61.18 17.88 -7.61
C ASN A 232 -62.10 19.11 -7.52
N HIS A 233 -61.54 20.33 -7.47
CA HIS A 233 -62.34 21.56 -7.51
C HIS A 233 -63.03 21.78 -8.86
N MET A 234 -62.38 21.41 -9.96
CA MET A 234 -62.94 21.53 -11.31
C MET A 234 -64.03 20.46 -11.55
N GLU A 235 -63.84 19.26 -11.02
CA GLU A 235 -64.82 18.17 -11.04
C GLU A 235 -66.03 18.48 -10.14
N ALA A 236 -65.81 19.09 -8.97
CA ALA A 236 -66.88 19.60 -8.11
C ALA A 236 -67.67 20.75 -8.77
N ALA A 237 -66.98 21.71 -9.41
CA ALA A 237 -67.62 22.80 -10.14
C ALA A 237 -68.38 22.30 -11.37
N HIS A 238 -67.88 21.27 -12.06
CA HIS A 238 -68.59 20.63 -13.16
C HIS A 238 -69.82 19.86 -12.66
N THR A 239 -69.73 19.22 -11.50
CA THR A 239 -70.86 18.52 -10.87
C THR A 239 -71.93 19.51 -10.41
N GLU A 240 -71.57 20.66 -9.83
CA GLU A 240 -72.50 21.75 -9.49
C GLU A 240 -73.16 22.37 -10.74
N ALA A 241 -72.42 22.53 -11.84
CA ALA A 241 -72.95 23.05 -13.10
C ALA A 241 -73.89 22.06 -13.84
N VAL A 242 -73.90 20.78 -13.45
CA VAL A 242 -74.76 19.73 -14.03
C VAL A 242 -76.03 19.50 -13.20
N ILE A 243 -76.20 20.16 -12.05
CA ILE A 243 -77.47 20.16 -11.30
C ILE A 243 -78.43 21.11 -12.02
N PRO A 244 -79.57 20.64 -12.59
CA PRO A 244 -80.55 21.53 -13.22
C PRO A 244 -81.22 22.40 -12.15
N GLU A 245 -81.49 23.66 -12.48
CA GLU A 245 -82.27 24.64 -11.69
C GLU A 245 -83.77 24.26 -11.50
N ASP A 246 -84.10 23.00 -11.24
CA ASP A 246 -85.50 22.54 -11.05
C ASP A 246 -85.85 22.24 -9.58
N ALA A 247 -85.25 22.95 -8.63
CA ALA A 247 -85.58 22.82 -7.21
C ALA A 247 -86.06 24.13 -6.54
N ALA A 248 -86.47 25.13 -7.33
CA ALA A 248 -86.94 26.42 -6.84
C ALA A 248 -88.47 26.62 -6.96
N VAL A 249 -89.29 25.57 -6.80
CA VAL A 249 -90.75 25.73 -6.59
C VAL A 249 -91.29 24.60 -5.72
N PHE A 250 -91.10 24.63 -4.40
CA PHE A 250 -92.08 24.05 -3.45
C PHE A 250 -91.84 24.39 -1.97
N THR A 251 -91.72 25.66 -1.58
CA THR A 251 -91.86 26.03 -0.16
C THR A 251 -92.49 27.41 0.02
N SER A 252 -93.81 27.46 -0.12
CA SER A 252 -94.67 28.39 0.64
C SER A 252 -96.12 27.96 0.51
N GLU A 253 -96.65 27.32 1.54
CA GLU A 253 -97.73 27.94 2.31
C GLU A 253 -97.90 27.23 3.66
N GLU A 254 -97.76 28.04 4.71
CA GLU A 254 -98.07 27.71 6.09
C GLU A 254 -99.56 27.43 6.28
N GLY A 255 -99.85 26.36 7.02
CA GLY A 255 -100.86 26.27 8.09
C GLY A 255 -102.22 26.95 7.92
N LYS A 256 -103.28 26.15 7.97
CA LYS A 256 -104.44 26.43 8.84
C LYS A 256 -105.41 25.25 8.98
N LYS A 257 -105.78 25.02 10.25
CA LYS A 257 -107.11 24.67 10.78
C LYS A 257 -107.59 23.20 10.80
N LYS A 258 -107.74 22.77 12.06
CA LYS A 258 -109.00 22.41 12.76
C LYS A 258 -109.42 20.93 12.84
N SER A 259 -109.62 20.59 14.11
CA SER A 259 -110.56 19.64 14.73
C SER A 259 -110.10 18.21 14.89
#